data_AF-A0A1F3SRP2-F1
#
_entry.id   AF-A0A1F3SRP2-F1
#
_cell.length_a   1.000
_cell.length_b   1.000
_cell.length_c   1.000
_cell.angle_alpha   90.00
_cell.angle_beta   90.00
_cell.angle_gamma   90.00
#
_symmetry.space_group_name_H-M   'P 1'
#
loop_
_entity.id
_entity.type
_entity.pdbx_description
1 polymer ?
#
loop_
_entity_poly.entity_id
_entity_poly.type
_entity_poly.pdbx_seq_one_letter_code
_entity_poly.pdbx_strand_id
1 'polypeptide(L)'
;MKLLTQTIYSQLPKLYATEAVALKDKEIVCKFFNPCGAGTWYVIEGQQKEDDFIFFGLVDLHEKEFGYFSLNELEALRLPFGLAIKRDIHFSQSKVEKFWGGGYYTIQEQKLNFSEARRLYKKACGKGVMPACYNLGILEGKQGNYSEAKKFFTKVCDAGSSSLSPVARSKPAITATGVEEK
;
A
#
# COMPACT_ATOMS: atom_id res chain seq x y z
N MET A 1 10.17 2.56 16.37
CA MET A 1 10.86 1.69 15.40
C MET A 1 11.53 2.58 14.38
N LYS A 2 12.84 2.42 14.16
CA LYS A 2 13.58 3.21 13.16
C LYS A 2 13.25 2.72 11.74
N LEU A 3 13.12 3.64 10.80
CA LEU A 3 12.90 3.29 9.38
C LEU A 3 14.20 2.76 8.78
N LEU A 4 15.28 3.53 8.80
CA LEU A 4 16.60 3.09 8.35
C LEU A 4 17.36 2.42 9.49
N THR A 5 17.81 1.18 9.28
CA THR A 5 18.68 0.45 10.21
C THR A 5 20.08 0.30 9.62
N GLN A 6 21.08 0.03 10.47
CA GLN A 6 22.45 -0.21 10.00
C GLN A 6 22.52 -1.36 8.99
N THR A 7 21.71 -2.41 9.19
CA THR A 7 21.61 -3.55 8.26
C THR A 7 21.16 -3.13 6.87
N ILE A 8 20.14 -2.27 6.77
CA ILE A 8 19.63 -1.78 5.49
C ILE A 8 20.64 -0.83 4.86
N TYR A 9 21.21 0.07 5.65
CA TYR A 9 22.25 0.99 5.17
C TYR A 9 23.42 0.24 4.52
N SER A 10 23.89 -0.86 5.13
CA SER A 10 25.00 -1.66 4.57
C SER A 10 24.64 -2.43 3.30
N GLN A 11 23.36 -2.70 3.05
CA GLN A 11 22.89 -3.40 1.84
C GLN A 11 22.55 -2.44 0.70
N LEU A 12 22.40 -1.16 1.00
CA LEU A 12 21.87 -0.20 0.06
C LEU A 12 22.97 0.29 -0.91
N PRO A 13 22.79 0.13 -2.24
CA PRO A 13 23.64 0.79 -3.21
C PRO A 13 23.60 2.31 -3.02
N LYS A 14 24.75 2.96 -3.24
CA LYS A 14 24.81 4.42 -3.28
C LYS A 14 23.95 4.94 -4.44
N LEU A 15 23.49 6.19 -4.33
CA LEU A 15 22.81 6.85 -5.43
C LEU A 15 23.66 6.80 -6.70
N TYR A 16 23.00 6.53 -7.83
CA TYR A 16 23.58 6.39 -9.17
C TYR A 16 24.47 5.14 -9.36
N ALA A 17 24.64 4.29 -8.34
CA ALA A 17 25.49 3.10 -8.46
C ALA A 17 24.92 2.06 -9.43
N THR A 18 23.61 2.07 -9.70
CA THR A 18 22.95 1.11 -10.60
C THR A 18 22.43 1.74 -11.89
N GLU A 19 22.97 2.87 -12.35
CA GLU A 19 22.51 3.54 -13.59
C GLU A 19 22.52 2.64 -14.82
N ALA A 20 23.52 1.75 -14.94
CA ALA A 20 23.61 0.78 -16.02
C ALA A 20 22.55 -0.36 -15.94
N VAL A 21 21.83 -0.47 -14.82
CA VAL A 21 20.80 -1.49 -14.60
C VAL A 21 19.45 -0.95 -15.05
N ALA A 22 18.80 -1.66 -15.97
CA ALA A 22 17.46 -1.34 -16.45
C ALA A 22 16.45 -1.26 -15.28
N LEU A 23 15.51 -0.32 -15.34
CA LEU A 23 14.55 -0.04 -14.25
C LEU A 23 13.81 -1.30 -13.74
N LYS A 24 13.39 -2.19 -14.64
CA LYS A 24 12.69 -3.44 -14.30
C LYS A 24 13.56 -4.42 -13.48
N ASP A 25 14.87 -4.39 -13.70
CA ASP A 25 15.86 -5.30 -13.13
C ASP A 25 16.51 -4.76 -11.86
N LYS A 26 16.25 -3.49 -11.52
CA LYS A 26 16.70 -2.91 -10.26
C LYS A 26 16.12 -3.69 -9.07
N GLU A 27 16.89 -3.76 -7.99
CA GLU A 27 16.52 -4.50 -6.79
C GLU A 27 16.04 -3.56 -5.70
N ILE A 28 14.92 -3.92 -5.08
CA ILE A 28 14.37 -3.22 -3.94
C ILE A 28 14.99 -3.83 -2.69
N VAL A 29 15.68 -3.00 -1.91
CA VAL A 29 16.36 -3.39 -0.67
C VAL A 29 15.40 -3.25 0.52
N CYS A 30 14.55 -2.23 0.53
CA CYS A 30 13.65 -1.96 1.64
C CYS A 30 12.29 -1.46 1.16
N LYS A 31 11.27 -1.65 2.00
CA LYS A 31 9.92 -1.16 1.76
C LYS A 31 9.41 -0.40 2.98
N PHE A 32 8.95 0.83 2.76
CA PHE A 32 8.19 1.62 3.72
C PHE A 32 6.73 1.70 3.27
N PHE A 33 5.81 1.84 4.21
CA PHE A 33 4.38 1.91 3.92
C PHE A 33 3.62 2.78 4.90
N ASN A 34 2.52 3.35 4.41
CA ASN A 34 1.51 4.04 5.20
C ASN A 34 0.55 3.01 5.84
N PRO A 35 0.56 2.82 7.18
CA PRO A 35 -0.35 1.87 7.83
C PRO A 35 -1.83 2.30 7.81
N CYS A 36 -2.13 3.53 7.38
CA CYS A 36 -3.50 4.09 7.39
C CYS A 36 -4.16 4.11 6.01
N GLY A 37 -3.48 3.71 4.93
CA GLY A 37 -4.04 3.79 3.58
C GLY A 37 -3.00 3.70 2.48
N ALA A 38 -3.20 4.47 1.41
CA ALA A 38 -2.30 4.56 0.27
C ALA A 38 -0.92 5.11 0.65
N GLY A 39 0.12 4.69 -0.08
CA GLY A 39 1.51 5.11 0.17
C GLY A 39 2.41 3.92 0.45
N THR A 40 3.20 3.55 -0.56
CA THR A 40 4.31 2.60 -0.42
C THR A 40 5.55 3.18 -1.08
N TRP A 41 6.68 3.07 -0.40
CA TRP A 41 7.99 3.47 -0.91
C TRP A 41 8.89 2.26 -0.96
N TYR A 42 9.35 1.91 -2.15
CA TYR A 42 10.27 0.82 -2.40
C TYR A 42 11.66 1.41 -2.64
N VAL A 43 12.57 1.19 -1.70
CA VAL A 43 13.92 1.74 -1.71
C VAL A 43 14.84 0.87 -2.58
N ILE A 44 15.52 1.50 -3.54
CA ILE A 44 16.47 0.83 -4.44
C ILE A 44 17.90 1.27 -4.13
N GLU A 45 18.11 2.58 -4.01
CA GLU A 45 19.40 3.19 -3.69
C GLU A 45 19.23 4.23 -2.59
N GLY A 46 20.33 4.66 -1.99
CA GLY A 46 20.30 5.82 -1.12
C GLY A 46 21.67 6.22 -0.60
N GLN A 47 21.72 7.46 -0.12
CA GLN A 47 22.95 8.07 0.34
C GLN A 47 22.64 9.13 1.40
N GLN A 48 23.49 9.19 2.43
CA GLN A 48 23.51 10.32 3.37
C GLN A 48 23.93 11.59 2.62
N LYS A 49 23.11 12.64 2.72
CA LYS A 49 23.43 13.99 2.23
C LYS A 49 23.18 14.98 3.36
N GLU A 50 24.25 15.63 3.82
CA GLU A 50 24.18 16.61 4.91
C GLU A 50 23.48 16.01 6.16
N ASP A 51 22.36 16.59 6.59
CA ASP A 51 21.55 16.19 7.75
C ASP A 51 20.40 15.23 7.41
N ASP A 52 20.32 14.72 6.17
CA ASP A 52 19.26 13.83 5.72
C ASP A 52 19.80 12.59 4.99
N PHE A 53 18.94 11.59 4.83
CA PHE A 53 19.19 10.42 4.03
C PHE A 53 18.24 10.39 2.84
N ILE A 54 18.81 10.50 1.63
CA ILE A 54 18.02 10.53 0.40
C ILE A 54 18.01 9.14 -0.23
N PHE A 55 16.80 8.67 -0.52
CA PHE A 55 16.57 7.43 -1.24
C PHE A 55 16.25 7.71 -2.70
N PHE A 56 16.55 6.75 -3.58
CA PHE A 56 15.95 6.62 -4.89
C PHE A 56 15.16 5.31 -4.94
N GLY A 57 13.97 5.35 -5.53
CA GLY A 57 13.10 4.19 -5.50
C GLY A 57 11.79 4.34 -6.26
N LEU A 58 10.97 3.30 -6.18
CA LEU A 58 9.61 3.29 -6.70
C LEU A 58 8.65 3.76 -5.60
N VAL A 59 7.87 4.79 -5.89
CA VAL A 59 6.87 5.37 -4.99
C VAL A 59 5.48 5.09 -5.56
N ASP A 60 4.60 4.55 -4.73
CA ASP A 60 3.19 4.29 -5.05
C ASP A 60 2.32 5.16 -4.14
N LEU A 61 1.93 6.32 -4.68
CA LEU A 61 1.06 7.32 -4.03
C LEU A 61 -0.14 7.58 -4.93
N HIS A 62 -0.93 6.54 -5.21
CA HIS A 62 -2.03 6.47 -6.18
C HIS A 62 -1.58 6.17 -7.61
N GLU A 63 -0.45 6.72 -8.02
CA GLU A 63 0.27 6.33 -9.24
C GLU A 63 1.67 5.88 -8.89
N LYS A 64 2.23 5.00 -9.73
CA LYS A 64 3.57 4.43 -9.54
C LYS A 64 4.59 5.27 -10.30
N GLU A 65 5.54 5.84 -9.57
CA GLU A 65 6.57 6.72 -10.12
C GLU A 65 7.94 6.40 -9.52
N PHE A 66 8.99 6.47 -10.33
CA PHE A 66 10.35 6.45 -9.80
C PHE A 66 10.75 7.86 -9.37
N GLY A 67 11.32 7.99 -8.18
CA GLY A 67 11.72 9.29 -7.67
C GLY A 67 12.63 9.23 -6.47
N TYR A 68 13.07 10.41 -6.07
CA TYR A 68 13.83 10.61 -4.85
C TYR A 68 12.88 10.94 -3.70
N PHE A 69 13.22 10.48 -2.50
CA PHE A 69 12.45 10.81 -1.30
C PHE A 69 13.35 10.85 -0.05
N SER A 70 12.96 11.70 0.90
CA SER A 70 13.70 12.01 2.13
C SER A 70 13.33 11.07 3.28
N LEU A 71 14.33 10.63 4.05
CA LEU A 71 14.09 9.92 5.31
C LEU A 71 13.45 10.86 6.35
N ASN A 72 13.98 12.07 6.50
CA ASN A 72 13.46 13.05 7.46
C ASN A 72 11.99 13.37 7.19
N GLU A 73 11.58 13.54 5.93
CA GLU A 73 10.18 13.74 5.57
C GLU A 73 9.32 12.53 5.96
N LEU A 74 9.74 11.31 5.61
CA LEU A 74 9.02 10.08 5.98
C LEU A 74 8.86 9.93 7.49
N GLU A 75 9.90 10.27 8.27
CA GLU A 75 9.87 10.22 9.74
C GLU A 75 9.06 11.36 10.37
N ALA A 76 8.96 12.51 9.69
CA ALA A 76 8.16 13.66 10.13
C ALA A 76 6.66 13.47 9.87
N LEU A 77 6.28 12.65 8.87
CA LEU A 77 4.87 12.40 8.55
C LEU A 77 4.09 11.89 9.78
N ARG A 78 2.98 12.56 10.08
CA ARG A 78 2.01 12.18 11.11
C ARG A 78 0.69 11.83 10.45
N LEU A 79 0.30 10.58 10.61
CA LEU A 79 -0.89 9.99 10.02
C LEU A 79 -2.05 10.03 11.04
N PRO A 80 -3.29 9.78 10.59
CA PRO A 80 -4.42 9.62 11.48
C PRO A 80 -4.10 8.68 12.66
N PHE A 81 -4.66 9.01 13.83
CA PHE A 81 -4.45 8.28 15.09
C PHE A 81 -3.01 8.33 15.64
N GLY A 82 -2.22 9.33 15.24
CA GLY A 82 -0.84 9.50 15.73
C GLY A 82 0.11 8.43 15.20
N LEU A 83 -0.25 7.76 14.10
CA LEU A 83 0.61 6.79 13.45
C LEU A 83 1.66 7.50 12.59
N ALA A 84 2.74 6.78 12.29
CA ALA A 84 3.80 7.23 11.41
C ALA A 84 4.04 6.16 10.34
N ILE A 85 4.77 6.52 9.30
CA ILE A 85 5.26 5.56 8.29
C ILE A 85 5.95 4.39 8.99
N LYS A 86 5.77 3.18 8.45
CA LYS A 86 6.37 1.97 8.98
C LYS A 86 7.28 1.33 7.95
N ARG A 87 8.37 0.76 8.44
CA ARG A 87 9.16 -0.18 7.67
C ARG A 87 8.54 -1.57 7.71
N ASP A 88 8.58 -2.24 6.58
CA ASP A 88 8.27 -3.64 6.46
C ASP A 88 9.44 -4.51 6.93
N ILE A 89 9.31 -5.13 8.10
CA ILE A 89 10.39 -5.92 8.72
C ILE A 89 10.55 -7.31 8.12
N HIS A 90 9.58 -7.75 7.31
CA HIS A 90 9.55 -9.08 6.72
C HIS A 90 9.75 -9.01 5.20
N PHE A 91 9.89 -7.82 4.63
CA PHE A 91 10.21 -7.64 3.23
C PHE A 91 11.58 -8.28 2.92
N SER A 92 11.58 -9.19 1.96
CA SER A 92 12.80 -9.74 1.38
C SER A 92 13.07 -9.06 0.04
N GLN A 93 14.34 -8.79 -0.23
CA GLN A 93 14.81 -8.15 -1.45
C GLN A 93 14.19 -8.79 -2.71
N SER A 94 13.75 -7.93 -3.64
CA SER A 94 13.11 -8.38 -4.88
C SER A 94 13.29 -7.38 -6.01
N LYS A 95 13.18 -7.89 -7.24
CA LYS A 95 13.19 -7.06 -8.45
C LYS A 95 11.99 -6.14 -8.53
N VAL A 96 12.22 -4.96 -9.08
CA VAL A 96 11.18 -3.94 -9.30
C VAL A 96 10.08 -4.42 -10.25
N GLU A 97 10.38 -5.27 -11.23
CA GLU A 97 9.39 -5.80 -12.18
C GLU A 97 8.13 -6.39 -11.51
N LYS A 98 8.28 -6.98 -10.31
CA LYS A 98 7.18 -7.55 -9.54
C LYS A 98 6.19 -6.50 -9.02
N PHE A 99 6.64 -5.25 -8.90
CA PHE A 99 5.88 -4.14 -8.32
C PHE A 99 5.52 -3.06 -9.34
N TRP A 100 6.20 -3.00 -10.49
CA TRP A 100 6.06 -1.97 -11.53
C TRP A 100 4.80 -2.13 -12.42
N GLY A 101 3.99 -3.18 -12.23
CA GLY A 101 2.75 -3.43 -12.99
C GLY A 101 1.51 -2.65 -12.49
N GLY A 102 0.73 -2.09 -13.44
CA GLY A 102 -0.47 -1.26 -13.23
C GLY A 102 -1.73 -1.96 -12.72
N GLY A 103 -1.59 -2.90 -11.78
CA GLY A 103 -2.73 -3.44 -11.03
C GLY A 103 -3.03 -2.56 -9.81
N TYR A 104 -4.21 -1.95 -9.79
CA TYR A 104 -4.79 -1.33 -8.60
C TYR A 104 -4.71 -2.30 -7.41
N TYR A 105 -4.07 -1.87 -6.31
CA TYR A 105 -4.00 -2.56 -5.02
C TYR A 105 -3.96 -4.08 -5.10
N THR A 106 -2.98 -4.63 -5.80
CA THR A 106 -2.65 -6.01 -5.52
C THR A 106 -1.80 -5.99 -4.27
N ILE A 107 -2.36 -6.47 -3.16
CA ILE A 107 -1.65 -7.11 -2.06
C ILE A 107 -0.74 -8.17 -2.71
N GLN A 108 0.35 -7.76 -3.36
CA GLN A 108 1.27 -8.63 -4.07
C GLN A 108 2.10 -9.28 -2.99
N GLU A 109 1.63 -10.48 -2.62
CA GLU A 109 2.46 -11.63 -2.27
C GLU A 109 3.61 -11.35 -1.33
N GLN A 110 3.32 -10.55 -0.33
CA GLN A 110 4.05 -10.67 0.89
C GLN A 110 3.62 -12.01 1.50
N LYS A 111 4.50 -13.02 1.43
CA LYS A 111 4.49 -14.22 2.29
C LYS A 111 4.59 -13.82 3.77
N LEU A 112 3.68 -12.97 4.23
CA LEU A 112 3.90 -12.04 5.33
C LEU A 112 2.60 -11.98 6.09
N ASN A 113 2.46 -12.99 6.93
CA ASN A 113 1.47 -13.11 7.97
C ASN A 113 0.11 -12.45 7.65
N PHE A 114 -0.70 -13.13 6.82
CA PHE A 114 -2.10 -12.76 6.60
C PHE A 114 -2.83 -12.52 7.92
N SER A 115 -2.45 -13.24 8.98
CA SER A 115 -2.94 -13.07 10.35
C SER A 115 -2.73 -11.64 10.90
N GLU A 116 -1.54 -11.07 10.73
CA GLU A 116 -1.19 -9.75 11.27
C GLU A 116 -1.78 -8.62 10.42
N ALA A 117 -1.72 -8.75 9.09
CA ALA A 117 -2.40 -7.83 8.18
C ALA A 117 -3.91 -7.82 8.45
N ARG A 118 -4.53 -9.00 8.60
CA ARG A 118 -5.93 -9.15 8.98
C ARG A 118 -6.22 -8.47 10.32
N ARG A 119 -5.36 -8.65 11.33
CA ARG A 119 -5.52 -8.02 12.65
C ARG A 119 -5.51 -6.49 12.57
N LEU A 120 -4.53 -5.92 11.86
CA LEU A 120 -4.39 -4.48 11.69
C LEU A 120 -5.55 -3.88 10.90
N TYR A 121 -5.90 -4.49 9.75
CA TYR A 121 -7.02 -4.02 8.95
C TYR A 121 -8.35 -4.17 9.67
N LYS A 122 -8.57 -5.25 10.44
CA LYS A 122 -9.78 -5.41 11.26
C LYS A 122 -9.88 -4.31 12.31
N LYS A 123 -8.77 -3.96 12.97
CA LYS A 123 -8.72 -2.85 13.93
C LYS A 123 -9.02 -1.50 13.27
N ALA A 124 -8.40 -1.20 12.13
CA ALA A 124 -8.62 0.06 11.40
C ALA A 124 -10.04 0.16 10.79
N CYS A 125 -10.55 -0.94 10.24
CA CYS A 125 -11.92 -1.05 9.73
C CYS A 125 -12.96 -0.90 10.85
N GLY A 126 -12.67 -1.42 12.06
CA GLY A 126 -13.47 -1.19 13.26
C GLY A 126 -13.51 0.28 13.69
N LYS A 127 -12.49 1.07 13.34
CA LYS A 127 -12.42 2.52 13.58
C LYS A 127 -12.97 3.38 12.43
N GLY A 128 -13.62 2.78 11.45
CA GLY A 128 -14.22 3.53 10.33
C GLY A 128 -13.25 3.90 9.20
N VAL A 129 -12.01 3.39 9.20
CA VAL A 129 -11.08 3.59 8.09
C VAL A 129 -11.50 2.71 6.92
N MET A 130 -12.34 3.23 6.03
CA MET A 130 -12.92 2.46 4.91
C MET A 130 -11.88 1.87 3.95
N PRO A 131 -10.76 2.54 3.62
CA PRO A 131 -9.67 1.89 2.86
C PRO A 131 -9.14 0.61 3.52
N ALA A 132 -9.11 0.56 4.86
CA ALA A 132 -8.72 -0.66 5.57
C ALA A 132 -9.79 -1.75 5.50
N CYS A 133 -11.09 -1.40 5.49
CA CYS A 133 -12.17 -2.36 5.23
C CYS A 133 -12.07 -2.93 3.82
N TYR A 134 -11.76 -2.10 2.82
CA TYR A 134 -11.55 -2.55 1.44
C TYR A 134 -10.38 -3.53 1.33
N ASN A 135 -9.23 -3.19 1.92
CA ASN A 135 -8.05 -4.06 1.94
C ASN A 135 -8.29 -5.38 2.69
N LEU A 136 -9.10 -5.35 3.75
CA LEU A 136 -9.53 -6.56 4.46
C LEU A 136 -10.41 -7.45 3.56
N GLY A 137 -11.34 -6.87 2.80
CA GLY A 137 -12.17 -7.60 1.84
C GLY A 137 -11.34 -8.33 0.78
N ILE A 138 -10.34 -7.65 0.20
CA ILE A 138 -9.41 -8.25 -0.77
C ILE A 138 -8.62 -9.40 -0.12
N LEU A 139 -8.13 -9.21 1.12
CA LEU A 139 -7.36 -10.21 1.86
C LEU A 139 -8.19 -11.47 2.20
N GLU A 140 -9.46 -11.32 2.57
CA GLU A 140 -10.37 -12.45 2.81
C GLU A 140 -10.66 -13.20 1.51
N GLY A 141 -10.89 -12.47 0.40
CA GLY A 141 -11.12 -13.07 -0.92
C GLY A 141 -9.94 -13.92 -1.40
N LYS A 142 -8.70 -13.44 -1.20
CA LYS A 142 -7.49 -14.20 -1.52
C LYS A 142 -7.32 -15.49 -0.70
N GLN A 143 -7.90 -15.55 0.50
CA GLN A 143 -7.90 -16.75 1.37
C GLN A 143 -9.11 -17.67 1.11
N GLY A 144 -9.96 -17.36 0.13
CA GLY A 144 -11.18 -18.11 -0.17
C GLY A 144 -12.38 -17.78 0.73
N ASN A 145 -12.25 -16.80 1.63
CA ASN A 145 -13.31 -16.39 2.56
C ASN A 145 -14.28 -15.39 1.90
N TYR A 146 -14.89 -15.79 0.78
CA TYR A 146 -15.69 -14.88 -0.06
C TYR A 146 -16.91 -14.28 0.65
N SER A 147 -17.53 -15.02 1.56
CA SER A 147 -18.67 -14.55 2.36
C SER A 147 -18.28 -13.40 3.29
N GLU A 148 -17.10 -13.48 3.90
CA GLU A 148 -16.57 -12.44 4.78
C GLU A 148 -16.06 -11.24 3.96
N ALA A 149 -15.41 -11.50 2.82
CA ALA A 149 -15.02 -10.46 1.88
C ALA A 149 -16.21 -9.60 1.44
N LYS A 150 -17.33 -10.23 1.09
CA LYS A 150 -18.58 -9.54 0.71
C LYS A 150 -19.06 -8.59 1.80
N LYS A 151 -19.04 -8.99 3.08
CA LYS A 151 -19.45 -8.12 4.20
C LYS A 151 -18.61 -6.85 4.26
N PHE A 152 -17.29 -6.97 4.09
CA PHE A 152 -16.40 -5.82 4.12
C PHE A 152 -16.61 -4.90 2.92
N PHE A 153 -16.80 -5.45 1.72
CA PHE A 153 -17.13 -4.63 0.55
C PHE A 153 -18.48 -3.94 0.68
N THR A 154 -19.50 -4.64 1.18
CA THR A 154 -20.82 -4.03 1.49
C THR A 154 -20.66 -2.88 2.47
N LYS A 155 -19.91 -3.06 3.56
CA LYS A 155 -19.62 -1.99 4.53
C LYS A 155 -18.96 -0.77 3.89
N VAL A 156 -18.03 -0.97 2.94
CA VAL A 156 -17.37 0.12 2.21
C VAL A 156 -18.36 0.84 1.29
N CYS A 157 -19.22 0.10 0.59
CA CYS A 157 -20.27 0.68 -0.26
C CYS A 157 -21.31 1.47 0.55
N ASP A 158 -21.72 0.94 1.69
CA ASP A 158 -22.72 1.57 2.58
C ASP A 158 -22.16 2.82 3.27
N ALA A 159 -20.85 2.89 3.49
CA ALA A 159 -20.17 4.08 3.99
C ALA A 159 -20.04 5.21 2.93
N GLY A 160 -20.57 5.00 1.72
CA GLY A 160 -20.46 5.92 0.59
C GLY A 160 -21.17 7.26 0.79
N SER A 161 -20.45 8.26 1.33
CA SER A 161 -20.68 9.70 1.07
C SER A 161 -19.49 10.64 1.41
N SER A 162 -18.39 10.20 2.03
CA SER A 162 -17.35 11.14 2.48
C SER A 162 -15.88 10.78 2.24
N SER A 163 -15.52 9.62 1.66
CA SER A 163 -14.10 9.22 1.59
C SER A 163 -13.60 8.59 0.29
N LEU A 164 -14.37 8.54 -0.80
CA LEU A 164 -13.87 8.10 -2.11
C LEU A 164 -14.41 9.02 -3.20
N SER A 165 -13.50 9.61 -3.98
CA SER A 165 -13.72 10.52 -5.12
C SER A 165 -14.57 9.89 -6.26
N PRO A 166 -15.08 10.70 -7.21
CA PRO A 166 -16.40 10.53 -7.82
C PRO A 166 -16.44 9.65 -9.07
N VAL A 167 -15.99 8.39 -9.00
CA VAL A 167 -16.07 7.44 -10.15
C VAL A 167 -17.21 6.42 -9.99
N ALA A 168 -18.05 6.54 -8.95
CA ALA A 168 -19.17 5.63 -8.70
C ALA A 168 -20.55 6.29 -8.79
N ARG A 169 -20.74 7.31 -9.65
CA ARG A 169 -22.08 7.74 -10.07
C ARG A 169 -22.45 7.10 -11.40
N SER A 170 -22.86 5.84 -11.31
CA SER A 170 -23.90 5.29 -12.18
C SER A 170 -24.55 4.10 -11.47
N LYS A 171 -25.41 4.38 -10.48
CA LYS A 171 -26.50 3.43 -10.20
C LYS A 171 -27.50 3.57 -11.35
N PRO A 172 -27.82 2.52 -12.12
CA PRO A 172 -29.13 2.48 -12.74
C PRO A 172 -30.14 2.31 -11.61
N ALA A 173 -31.12 3.22 -11.56
CA ALA A 173 -32.30 3.05 -10.73
C ALA A 173 -33.06 1.81 -11.26
N ILE A 174 -32.99 0.70 -10.52
CA ILE A 174 -33.92 -0.40 -10.73
C ILE A 174 -35.09 -0.12 -9.80
N THR A 175 -36.07 0.62 -10.31
CA THR A 175 -37.39 0.72 -9.68
C THR A 175 -38.11 -0.61 -9.89
N ALA A 176 -38.35 -1.31 -8.78
CA ALA A 176 -39.25 -2.45 -8.75
C ALA A 176 -40.68 -1.97 -9.00
N THR A 177 -41.26 -2.36 -10.13
CA THR A 177 -42.71 -2.50 -10.32
C THR A 177 -42.93 -3.67 -11.27
N GLY A 178 -43.52 -4.76 -10.78
CA GLY A 178 -43.92 -5.89 -11.62
C GLY A 178 -45.11 -5.54 -12.52
N VAL A 179 -45.36 -6.37 -13.54
CA VAL A 179 -46.67 -6.85 -14.01
C VAL A 179 -46.44 -7.97 -15.05
N GLU A 180 -47.00 -9.13 -14.72
CA GLU A 180 -47.61 -10.22 -15.52
C GLU A 180 -47.01 -10.76 -16.82
N GLU A 181 -46.81 -12.08 -16.79
CA GLU A 181 -46.73 -12.99 -17.93
C GLU A 181 -48.05 -13.03 -18.72
N LYS A 182 -47.93 -13.00 -20.04
CA LYS A 182 -48.89 -13.61 -20.98
C LYS A 182 -48.13 -14.34 -22.08
#